data_AF-A0A2G2MUG4-F1
#
_entry.id   AF-A0A2G2MUG4-F1
#
_cell.length_a   1.000
_cell.length_b   1.000
_cell.length_c   1.000
_cell.angle_alpha   90.00
_cell.angle_beta   90.00
_cell.angle_gamma   90.00
#
_symmetry.space_group_name_H-M   'P 1'
#
loop_
_entity.id
_entity.type
_entity.pdbx_description
1 polymer ?
#
loop_
_entity_poly.entity_id
_entity_poly.type
_entity_poly.pdbx_seq_one_letter_code
_entity_poly.pdbx_strand_id
1 'polypeptide(L)'
;MKNDNNTSLSSDFEQILRKTKSLKSDTICPYQVFGASSDKLRVYISRLADRGVIVKTERGRFYKPKQMVAVKRSMKELTLNKKLFSNDLFWNVRDGFKIQTDTLLKGYLQNYTRDDLMGLYSLFGYSRLIEESLKLYGDRRDPNYQKIREILMQFEIWRMDK
;
A
#
# COMPACT_ATOMS: atom_id res chain seq x y z
N MET A 1 0.69 36.09 16.94
CA MET A 1 -0.38 35.07 16.79
C MET A 1 0.29 33.71 16.61
N LYS A 2 0.20 32.84 17.62
CA LYS A 2 0.84 31.51 17.58
C LYS A 2 -0.06 30.52 16.84
N ASN A 3 0.59 29.62 16.12
CA ASN A 3 0.01 28.77 15.10
C ASN A 3 -0.59 27.50 15.75
N ASP A 4 -1.74 27.65 16.43
CA ASP A 4 -2.35 26.59 17.24
C ASP A 4 -2.95 25.42 16.44
N ASN A 5 -3.02 25.56 15.11
CA ASN A 5 -3.63 24.54 14.24
C ASN A 5 -2.75 23.30 14.02
N ASN A 6 -1.42 23.40 14.09
CA ASN A 6 -0.53 22.27 13.80
C ASN A 6 -0.37 21.28 14.96
N THR A 7 -0.51 21.75 16.21
CA THR A 7 -0.31 20.92 17.41
C THR A 7 -1.48 19.94 17.61
N SER A 8 -2.72 20.36 17.30
CA SER A 8 -3.90 19.49 17.42
C SER A 8 -3.98 18.42 16.32
N LEU A 9 -3.49 18.73 15.12
CA LEU A 9 -3.46 17.82 13.95
C LEU A 9 -2.61 16.55 14.20
N SER A 10 -1.55 16.66 15.01
CA SER A 10 -0.67 15.54 15.38
C SER A 10 -1.31 14.65 16.44
N SER A 11 -1.94 15.26 17.46
CA SER A 11 -2.63 14.56 18.55
C SER A 11 -3.74 13.62 18.05
N ASP A 12 -4.59 14.11 17.14
CA ASP A 12 -5.76 13.35 16.66
C ASP A 12 -5.36 12.14 15.81
N PHE A 13 -4.31 12.29 14.98
CA PHE A 13 -3.81 11.17 14.18
C PHE A 13 -3.17 10.08 15.05
N GLU A 14 -2.41 10.47 16.08
CA GLU A 14 -1.84 9.52 17.04
C GLU A 14 -2.92 8.77 17.83
N GLN A 15 -4.03 9.42 18.19
CA GLN A 15 -5.18 8.74 18.82
C GLN A 15 -5.81 7.70 17.89
N ILE A 16 -6.01 8.05 16.61
CA ILE A 16 -6.54 7.13 15.60
C ILE A 16 -5.57 5.95 15.37
N LEU A 17 -4.27 6.21 15.31
CA LEU A 17 -3.25 5.18 15.18
C LEU A 17 -3.25 4.22 16.39
N ARG A 18 -3.37 4.74 17.61
CA ARG A 18 -3.51 3.93 18.84
C ARG A 18 -4.77 3.07 18.80
N LYS A 19 -5.93 3.65 18.46
CA LYS A 19 -7.18 2.90 18.25
C LYS A 19 -7.01 1.79 17.21
N THR A 20 -6.30 2.08 16.12
CA THR A 20 -6.05 1.09 15.06
C THR A 20 -5.24 -0.09 15.60
N LYS A 21 -4.23 0.17 16.45
CA LYS A 21 -3.42 -0.89 17.07
C LYS A 21 -4.25 -1.79 17.99
N SER A 22 -5.27 -1.28 18.67
CA SER A 22 -6.15 -2.09 19.53
C SER A 22 -7.21 -2.89 18.77
N LEU A 23 -7.41 -2.67 17.47
CA LEU A 23 -8.37 -3.45 16.69
C LEU A 23 -7.89 -4.88 16.45
N LYS A 24 -8.85 -5.79 16.39
CA LYS A 24 -8.64 -7.20 16.02
C LYS A 24 -8.16 -7.28 14.58
N SER A 25 -7.12 -8.06 14.36
CA SER A 25 -6.59 -8.28 13.01
C SER A 25 -7.56 -9.08 12.14
N ASP A 26 -7.48 -8.86 10.84
CA ASP A 26 -8.25 -9.53 9.78
C ASP A 26 -9.78 -9.45 9.99
N THR A 27 -10.23 -8.44 10.73
CA THR A 27 -11.64 -8.14 10.97
C THR A 27 -12.00 -6.86 10.24
N ILE A 28 -13.05 -6.91 9.42
CA ILE A 28 -13.55 -5.74 8.70
C ILE A 28 -14.26 -4.81 9.70
N CYS A 29 -13.84 -3.55 9.71
CA CYS A 29 -14.32 -2.50 10.60
C CYS A 29 -14.77 -1.28 9.78
N PRO A 30 -15.86 -0.61 10.19
CA PRO A 30 -16.27 0.68 9.62
C PRO A 30 -15.33 1.82 10.07
N TYR A 31 -15.12 2.85 9.26
CA TYR A 31 -14.34 4.04 9.63
C TYR A 31 -14.88 4.74 10.88
N GLN A 32 -16.18 4.57 11.13
CA GLN A 32 -16.90 5.07 12.28
C GLN A 32 -16.30 4.60 13.61
N VAL A 33 -15.52 3.50 13.65
CA VAL A 33 -14.77 3.09 14.85
C VAL A 33 -13.78 4.17 15.33
N PHE A 34 -13.37 5.06 14.43
CA PHE A 34 -12.49 6.18 14.73
C PHE A 34 -13.23 7.47 15.09
N GLY A 35 -14.50 7.61 14.70
CA GLY A 35 -15.33 8.78 14.97
C GLY A 35 -16.29 9.11 13.83
N ALA A 36 -16.95 10.27 13.92
CA ALA A 36 -17.87 10.74 12.88
C ALA A 36 -17.17 10.99 11.54
N SER A 37 -17.88 10.72 10.45
CA SER A 37 -17.41 10.99 9.08
C SER A 37 -17.06 12.46 8.91
N SER A 38 -15.81 12.74 8.58
CA SER A 38 -15.30 14.07 8.27
C SER A 38 -14.19 13.99 7.23
N ASP A 39 -13.90 15.09 6.53
CA ASP A 39 -12.78 15.14 5.58
C ASP A 39 -11.44 14.87 6.27
N LYS A 40 -11.29 15.36 7.50
CA LYS A 40 -10.13 15.11 8.35
C LYS A 40 -9.94 13.61 8.61
N LEU A 41 -11.00 12.90 9.00
CA LEU A 41 -10.95 11.45 9.20
C LEU A 41 -10.58 10.73 7.90
N ARG A 42 -11.17 11.12 6.76
CA ARG A 42 -10.83 10.52 5.45
C ARG A 42 -9.34 10.64 5.12
N VAL A 43 -8.73 11.80 5.38
CA VAL A 43 -7.28 12.00 5.20
C VAL A 43 -6.48 11.07 6.10
N TYR A 44 -6.85 10.93 7.37
CA TYR A 44 -6.15 10.05 8.30
C TYR A 44 -6.25 8.57 7.94
N ILE A 45 -7.41 8.11 7.50
CA ILE A 45 -7.59 6.75 7.00
C ILE A 45 -6.72 6.50 5.76
N SER A 46 -6.63 7.45 4.83
CA SER A 46 -5.71 7.34 3.70
C SER A 46 -4.26 7.23 4.17
N ARG A 47 -3.82 8.05 5.13
CA ARG A 47 -2.47 7.96 5.71
C ARG A 47 -2.21 6.61 6.39
N LEU A 48 -3.18 6.03 7.08
CA LEU A 48 -3.04 4.70 7.68
C LEU A 48 -2.89 3.60 6.63
N ALA A 49 -3.66 3.69 5.54
CA ALA A 49 -3.58 2.76 4.42
C ALA A 49 -2.24 2.87 3.69
N ASP A 50 -1.77 4.10 3.43
CA ASP A 50 -0.47 4.35 2.79
C ASP A 50 0.71 3.87 3.65
N ARG A 51 0.52 3.79 4.97
CA ARG A 51 1.50 3.23 5.92
C ARG A 51 1.37 1.70 6.07
N GLY A 52 0.42 1.05 5.39
CA GLY A 52 0.15 -0.39 5.51
C GLY A 52 -0.36 -0.81 6.90
N VAL A 53 -0.86 0.15 7.69
CA VAL A 53 -1.41 -0.13 9.03
C VAL A 53 -2.81 -0.71 8.92
N ILE A 54 -3.53 -0.33 7.86
CA ILE A 54 -4.85 -0.85 7.51
C ILE A 54 -4.91 -1.13 6.01
N VAL A 55 -5.85 -1.99 5.61
CA VAL A 55 -6.22 -2.22 4.23
C VAL A 55 -7.68 -1.83 4.07
N LYS A 56 -7.97 -0.90 3.16
CA LYS A 56 -9.35 -0.46 2.86
C LYS A 56 -10.06 -1.60 2.11
N THR A 57 -11.31 -1.93 2.46
CA THR A 57 -12.03 -3.10 1.88
C THR A 57 -13.24 -2.73 1.07
N GLU A 58 -14.05 -1.80 1.55
CA GLU A 58 -15.27 -1.35 0.89
C GLU A 58 -15.56 0.09 1.34
N ARG A 59 -16.57 0.74 0.79
CA ARG A 59 -16.83 2.15 1.05
C ARG A 59 -17.03 2.38 2.55
N GLY A 60 -16.09 3.10 3.16
CA GLY A 60 -16.15 3.40 4.59
C GLY A 60 -15.68 2.26 5.50
N ARG A 61 -14.99 1.24 4.98
CA ARG A 61 -14.51 0.08 5.76
C ARG A 61 -13.07 -0.30 5.46
N PHE A 62 -12.46 -1.00 6.40
CA PHE A 62 -11.07 -1.47 6.36
C PHE A 62 -10.90 -2.69 7.26
N TYR A 63 -9.77 -3.39 7.14
CA TYR A 63 -9.29 -4.26 8.22
C TYR A 63 -7.84 -3.89 8.58
N LYS A 64 -7.45 -4.26 9.79
CA LYS A 64 -6.06 -4.25 10.23
C LYS A 64 -5.46 -5.61 9.90
N PRO A 65 -4.46 -5.74 9.02
CA PRO A 65 -3.92 -7.05 8.70
C PRO A 65 -3.13 -7.64 9.88
N LYS A 66 -3.11 -8.98 10.02
CA LYS A 66 -2.36 -9.69 11.08
C LYS A 66 -0.84 -9.56 10.98
N GLN A 67 -0.33 -9.39 9.77
CA GLN A 67 1.03 -8.97 9.46
C GLN A 67 0.90 -7.64 8.71
N MET A 68 1.73 -6.62 8.98
CA MET A 68 1.70 -5.39 8.18
C MET A 68 1.88 -5.75 6.70
N VAL A 69 0.79 -5.68 5.93
CA VAL A 69 0.81 -5.81 4.47
C VAL A 69 1.33 -4.46 3.95
N ALA A 70 2.64 -4.26 4.02
CA ALA A 70 3.39 -3.33 3.20
C ALA A 70 4.83 -3.31 3.72
N VAL A 71 5.78 -3.62 2.85
CA VAL A 71 7.14 -3.09 2.99
C VAL A 71 7.00 -1.58 3.21
N LYS A 72 7.42 -1.09 4.39
CA LYS A 72 7.24 0.32 4.76
C LYS A 72 7.85 1.21 3.67
N ARG A 73 7.28 2.39 3.40
CA ARG A 73 7.87 3.34 2.44
C ARG A 73 9.33 3.68 2.76
N SER A 74 9.68 3.77 4.05
CA SER A 74 11.04 4.05 4.51
C SER A 74 12.00 2.87 4.37
N MET A 75 11.50 1.68 4.03
CA MET A 75 12.29 0.46 3.97
C MET A 75 13.00 0.39 2.62
N LYS A 76 14.31 0.70 2.64
CA LYS A 76 15.18 0.72 1.46
C LYS A 76 15.51 -0.66 0.94
N GLU A 77 15.45 -1.67 1.80
CA GLU A 77 15.78 -3.06 1.46
C GLU A 77 14.74 -4.00 2.04
N LEU A 78 14.47 -5.09 1.33
CA LEU A 78 13.61 -6.17 1.77
C LEU A 78 14.24 -7.52 1.46
N THR A 79 13.83 -8.54 2.20
CA THR A 79 14.21 -9.92 1.93
C THR A 79 13.43 -10.42 0.71
N LEU A 80 14.13 -10.67 -0.39
CA LEU A 80 13.54 -11.19 -1.63
C LEU A 80 12.87 -12.53 -1.33
N ASN A 81 11.59 -12.64 -1.68
CA ASN A 81 10.86 -13.90 -1.68
C ASN A 81 10.50 -14.21 -3.13
N LYS A 82 11.32 -15.06 -3.78
CA LYS A 82 11.15 -15.42 -5.20
C LYS A 82 9.83 -16.13 -5.49
N LYS A 83 9.22 -16.77 -4.49
CA LYS A 83 7.94 -17.47 -4.63
C LYS A 83 6.75 -16.54 -4.90
N LEU A 84 6.92 -15.23 -4.68
CA LEU A 84 5.89 -14.22 -4.99
C LEU A 84 5.88 -13.81 -6.47
N PHE A 85 6.84 -14.27 -7.26
CA PHE A 85 7.05 -13.82 -8.62
C PHE A 85 7.12 -15.03 -9.57
N SER A 86 6.46 -14.91 -10.71
CA SER A 86 6.49 -15.90 -11.79
C SER A 86 7.76 -15.75 -12.62
N ASN A 87 8.23 -14.51 -12.81
CA ASN A 87 9.47 -14.24 -13.51
C ASN A 87 10.63 -14.10 -12.51
N ASP A 88 11.66 -14.94 -12.60
CA ASP A 88 12.87 -14.78 -11.79
C ASP A 88 13.80 -13.70 -12.37
N LEU A 89 13.38 -12.43 -12.29
CA LEU A 89 14.19 -11.28 -12.74
C LEU A 89 15.50 -11.13 -11.95
N PHE A 90 15.61 -11.80 -10.81
CA PHE A 90 16.74 -11.79 -9.90
C PHE A 90 17.39 -13.18 -9.81
N TRP A 91 17.47 -13.90 -10.93
CA TRP A 91 18.02 -15.26 -11.04
C TRP A 91 19.45 -15.40 -10.50
N ASN A 92 20.24 -14.33 -10.57
CA ASN A 92 21.62 -14.28 -10.13
C ASN A 92 21.80 -14.19 -8.61
N VAL A 93 20.73 -13.96 -7.84
CA VAL A 93 20.78 -13.96 -6.37
C VAL A 93 19.93 -15.09 -5.79
N ARG A 94 20.30 -15.53 -4.59
CA ARG A 94 19.53 -16.56 -3.87
C ARG A 94 18.20 -16.00 -3.35
N ASP A 95 17.22 -16.88 -3.20
CA ASP A 95 16.02 -16.56 -2.42
C ASP A 95 16.40 -16.16 -0.98
N GLY A 96 15.69 -15.20 -0.41
CA GLY A 96 16.03 -14.60 0.88
C GLY A 96 17.16 -13.56 0.86
N PHE A 97 17.71 -13.22 -0.31
CA PHE A 97 18.70 -12.13 -0.44
C PHE A 97 18.09 -10.76 -0.08
N LYS A 98 18.88 -9.86 0.51
CA LYS A 98 18.43 -8.49 0.77
C LYS A 98 18.56 -7.66 -0.51
N ILE A 99 17.43 -7.31 -1.10
CA ILE A 99 17.37 -6.51 -2.31
C ILE A 99 16.89 -5.09 -2.00
N GLN A 100 17.42 -4.11 -2.72
CA GLN A 100 16.91 -2.75 -2.67
C GLN A 100 15.46 -2.71 -3.20
N THR A 101 14.59 -2.07 -2.43
CA THR A 101 13.16 -1.96 -2.73
C THR A 101 12.92 -1.31 -4.10
N ASP A 102 13.66 -0.26 -4.42
CA ASP A 102 13.51 0.47 -5.68
C ASP A 102 13.97 -0.37 -6.89
N THR A 103 15.03 -1.16 -6.72
CA THR A 103 15.48 -2.11 -7.74
C THR A 103 14.42 -3.17 -8.02
N LEU A 104 13.82 -3.74 -6.98
CA LEU A 104 12.75 -4.73 -7.12
C LEU A 104 11.51 -4.14 -7.80
N LEU A 105 11.05 -2.97 -7.33
CA LEU A 105 9.91 -2.26 -7.92
C LEU A 105 10.16 -1.95 -9.39
N LYS A 106 11.30 -1.34 -9.72
CA LYS A 106 11.62 -0.97 -11.10
C LYS A 106 11.71 -2.19 -12.01
N GLY A 107 12.41 -3.24 -11.58
CA GLY A 107 12.60 -4.46 -12.38
C GLY A 107 11.26 -5.10 -12.76
N TYR A 108 10.40 -5.33 -11.77
CA TYR A 108 9.10 -5.94 -12.01
C TYR A 108 8.10 -4.99 -12.67
N LEU A 109 8.05 -3.70 -12.33
CA LEU A 109 7.15 -2.76 -13.03
C LEU A 109 7.51 -2.58 -14.51
N GLN A 110 8.76 -2.81 -14.92
CA GLN A 110 9.18 -2.79 -16.32
C GLN A 110 8.94 -4.11 -17.06
N ASN A 111 8.98 -5.25 -16.37
CA ASN A 111 8.96 -6.60 -16.97
C ASN A 111 7.96 -7.54 -16.27
N TYR A 112 6.75 -7.05 -15.98
CA TYR A 112 5.77 -7.80 -15.21
C TYR A 112 4.98 -8.80 -16.05
N THR A 113 4.65 -9.93 -15.43
CA THR A 113 3.39 -10.65 -15.68
C THR A 113 2.28 -10.15 -14.75
N ARG A 114 1.04 -10.59 -14.98
CA ARG A 114 -0.07 -10.31 -14.05
C ARG A 114 0.22 -10.83 -12.64
N ASP A 115 0.84 -12.00 -12.52
CA ASP A 115 1.18 -12.62 -11.25
C ASP A 115 2.30 -11.87 -10.52
N ASP A 116 3.31 -11.38 -11.25
CA ASP A 116 4.37 -10.55 -10.67
C ASP A 116 3.79 -9.23 -10.11
N LEU A 117 2.85 -8.61 -10.83
CA LEU A 117 2.12 -7.44 -10.32
C LEU A 117 1.30 -7.78 -9.07
N MET A 118 0.73 -8.98 -8.97
CA MET A 118 0.05 -9.43 -7.76
C MET A 118 1.04 -9.63 -6.60
N GLY A 119 2.22 -10.19 -6.87
CA GLY A 119 3.32 -10.28 -5.92
C GLY A 119 3.74 -8.90 -5.39
N LEU A 120 3.98 -7.94 -6.28
CA LEU A 120 4.23 -6.54 -5.91
C LEU A 120 3.07 -5.94 -5.11
N TYR A 121 1.83 -6.19 -5.53
CA TYR A 121 0.64 -5.67 -4.88
C TYR A 121 0.52 -6.16 -3.43
N SER A 122 0.81 -7.44 -3.19
CA SER A 122 0.85 -8.02 -1.86
C SER A 122 1.92 -7.39 -0.95
N LEU A 123 3.03 -6.92 -1.53
CA LEU A 123 4.16 -6.35 -0.80
C LEU A 123 4.06 -4.84 -0.58
N PHE A 124 3.42 -4.11 -1.49
CA PHE A 124 3.48 -2.64 -1.53
C PHE A 124 2.12 -1.96 -1.51
N GLY A 125 1.06 -2.67 -1.89
CA GLY A 125 -0.29 -2.13 -2.00
C GLY A 125 -0.50 -1.21 -3.20
N TYR A 126 -1.78 -0.96 -3.51
CA TYR A 126 -2.20 -0.19 -4.69
C TYR A 126 -1.58 1.21 -4.79
N SER A 127 -1.76 2.05 -3.76
CA SER A 127 -1.36 3.46 -3.81
C SER A 127 0.14 3.61 -4.14
N ARG A 128 0.98 2.79 -3.49
CA ARG A 128 2.42 2.83 -3.71
C ARG A 128 2.76 2.41 -5.12
N LEU A 129 2.17 1.33 -5.63
CA LEU A 129 2.46 0.88 -6.99
C LEU A 129 2.01 1.88 -8.06
N ILE A 130 0.88 2.57 -7.86
CA ILE A 130 0.46 3.66 -8.76
C ILE A 130 1.42 4.84 -8.75
N GLU A 131 1.94 5.21 -7.58
CA GLU A 131 2.94 6.28 -7.47
C GLU A 131 4.27 5.87 -8.11
N GLU A 132 4.76 4.67 -7.84
CA GLU A 132 6.03 4.18 -8.37
C GLU A 132 5.95 3.92 -9.88
N SER A 133 4.81 3.45 -10.39
CA SER A 133 4.58 3.36 -11.84
C SER A 133 4.54 4.74 -12.48
N LEU A 134 3.88 5.73 -11.87
CA LEU A 134 3.84 7.08 -12.41
C LEU A 134 5.23 7.74 -12.41
N LYS A 135 6.04 7.51 -11.36
CA LYS A 135 7.44 7.98 -11.32
C LYS A 135 8.27 7.34 -12.42
N LEU A 136 8.06 6.05 -12.68
CA LEU A 136 8.81 5.30 -13.69
C LEU A 136 8.51 5.78 -15.12
N TYR A 137 7.24 6.05 -15.44
CA TYR A 137 6.81 6.41 -16.79
C TYR A 137 6.61 7.91 -17.01
N GLY A 138 6.56 8.73 -15.96
CA GLY A 138 6.54 10.20 -16.02
C GLY A 138 5.21 10.82 -16.50
N ASP A 139 4.38 10.08 -17.24
CA ASP A 139 3.09 10.55 -17.75
C ASP A 139 1.96 9.57 -17.43
N ARG A 140 0.81 10.11 -17.03
CA ARG A 140 -0.43 9.35 -16.87
C ARG A 140 -0.97 8.84 -18.19
N ARG A 141 -0.60 9.43 -19.33
CA ARG A 141 -1.03 8.97 -20.65
C ARG A 141 -0.12 7.88 -21.21
N ASP A 142 0.98 7.55 -20.54
CA ASP A 142 1.86 6.47 -20.98
C ASP A 142 1.08 5.14 -21.04
N PRO A 143 1.16 4.39 -22.16
CA PRO A 143 0.43 3.14 -22.32
C PRO A 143 0.79 2.07 -21.27
N ASN A 144 2.05 2.00 -20.84
CA ASN A 144 2.47 1.04 -19.83
C ASN A 144 1.95 1.43 -18.45
N TYR A 145 1.98 2.72 -18.11
CA TYR A 145 1.34 3.22 -16.90
C TYR A 145 -0.15 2.88 -16.87
N GLN A 146 -0.89 3.14 -17.96
CA GLN A 146 -2.32 2.85 -18.04
C GLN A 146 -2.61 1.36 -17.87
N LYS A 147 -1.84 0.50 -18.54
CA LYS A 147 -1.98 -0.95 -18.44
C LYS A 147 -1.75 -1.45 -17.01
N ILE A 148 -0.69 -0.96 -16.34
CA ILE A 148 -0.43 -1.29 -14.92
C ILE A 148 -1.59 -0.81 -14.06
N ARG A 149 -2.04 0.43 -14.25
CA ARG A 149 -3.14 1.03 -13.51
C ARG A 149 -4.43 0.21 -13.65
N GLU A 150 -4.78 -0.22 -14.86
CA GLU A 150 -5.95 -1.05 -15.11
C GLU A 150 -5.87 -2.40 -14.40
N ILE A 151 -4.71 -3.07 -14.46
CA ILE A 151 -4.51 -4.35 -13.76
C ILE A 151 -4.61 -4.17 -12.24
N LEU A 152 -3.94 -3.14 -11.70
CA LEU A 152 -4.00 -2.82 -10.28
C LEU A 152 -5.42 -2.43 -9.84
N MET A 153 -6.18 -1.74 -10.69
CA MET A 153 -7.60 -1.48 -10.46
C MET A 153 -8.42 -2.75 -10.47
N GLN A 154 -8.17 -3.71 -11.36
CA GLN A 154 -8.84 -5.01 -11.33
C GLN A 154 -8.53 -5.77 -10.03
N PHE A 155 -7.30 -5.70 -9.52
CA PHE A 155 -6.96 -6.28 -8.23
C PHE A 155 -7.69 -5.61 -7.07
N GLU A 156 -7.79 -4.27 -7.10
CA GLU A 156 -8.59 -3.53 -6.13
C GLU A 156 -10.06 -3.91 -6.22
N ILE A 157 -10.67 -3.93 -7.41
CA ILE A 157 -12.06 -4.33 -7.62
C ILE A 157 -12.28 -5.75 -7.09
N TRP A 158 -11.43 -6.71 -7.48
CA TRP A 158 -11.51 -8.08 -6.97
C TRP A 158 -11.35 -8.18 -5.44
N ARG A 159 -10.50 -7.35 -4.83
CA ARG A 159 -10.37 -7.27 -3.36
C ARG A 159 -11.64 -6.71 -2.71
N MET A 160 -12.36 -5.84 -3.40
CA MET A 160 -13.53 -5.11 -2.88
C MET A 160 -14.86 -5.83 -3.21
N ASP A 161 -14.90 -6.72 -4.20
CA ASP A 161 -16.06 -7.51 -4.64
C ASP A 161 -16.19 -8.87 -3.92
N LYS A 162 -15.64 -9.00 -2.71
CA LYS A 162 -15.80 -10.19 -1.85
C LYS A 162 -16.11 -9.83 -0.40
#